data_AF-A0A540X3M6-F1
#
_entry.id   AF-A0A540X3M6-F1
#
_cell.length_a   1.000
_cell.length_b   1.000
_cell.length_c   1.000
_cell.angle_alpha   90.00
_cell.angle_beta   90.00
_cell.angle_gamma   90.00
#
_symmetry.space_group_name_H-M   'P 1'
#
loop_
_entity.id
_entity.type
_entity.pdbx_description
1 polymer ?
#
loop_
_entity_poly.entity_id
_entity_poly.type
_entity_poly.pdbx_seq_one_letter_code
_entity_poly.pdbx_strand_id
1 'polypeptide(L)'
;MLPLQRWLSPEEAAEVLRPYAAFKQRSAGNGMDVDALVLSDGFFSGAGLFTGGRVSSLMLENTRGSTFIDGDLVVDGWFENPGGLVFVRGNLIAHTVYTSEYLVILGDLRVRRLFGEDEPLGTCVFGDAYVESAIFSHNHQFNVWGTAHLGEEVHDEVHGREALQQRLVDWGLLSDPRQEVPSDVVRHGLRGLAESWGPLSDELASLRYTPKPSDFVAEPPVRPPRPDIILELEQWFATTTLPQRQQLEALRTQWLARLSDSTVRAEAQRVIRKHINSKKLITDRDVLLQDLG
;
A
#
# COMPACT_ATOMS: atom_id res chain seq x y z
N MET A 1 -24.04 -17.12 -0.04
CA MET A 1 -23.84 -16.20 -1.18
C MET A 1 -24.35 -14.83 -0.75
N LEU A 2 -23.42 -13.96 -0.36
CA LEU A 2 -23.69 -12.58 0.06
C LEU A 2 -22.92 -11.65 -0.89
N PRO A 3 -23.48 -10.49 -1.27
CA PRO A 3 -22.82 -9.57 -2.17
C PRO A 3 -21.67 -8.90 -1.42
N LEU A 4 -20.44 -9.15 -1.89
CA LEU A 4 -19.23 -8.47 -1.40
C LEU A 4 -19.37 -6.96 -1.67
N GLN A 5 -19.67 -6.20 -0.61
CA GLN A 5 -19.57 -4.76 -0.61
C GLN A 5 -18.10 -4.36 -0.74
N ARG A 6 -17.82 -3.85 -1.93
CA ARG A 6 -16.59 -3.25 -2.44
C ARG A 6 -16.10 -2.07 -1.60
N TRP A 7 -14.77 -2.00 -1.55
CA TRP A 7 -13.94 -0.79 -1.56
C TRP A 7 -13.92 0.02 -0.25
N LEU A 8 -12.69 0.35 0.18
CA LEU A 8 -12.48 1.41 1.16
C LEU A 8 -13.02 2.73 0.58
N SER A 9 -13.82 3.44 1.35
CA SER A 9 -14.26 4.80 1.02
C SER A 9 -13.05 5.71 0.79
N PRO A 10 -13.20 6.83 0.06
CA PRO A 10 -12.13 7.81 -0.11
C PRO A 10 -11.56 8.32 1.22
N GLU A 11 -12.36 8.36 2.29
CA GLU A 11 -11.90 8.68 3.64
C GLU A 11 -11.03 7.56 4.24
N GLU A 12 -11.43 6.29 4.12
CA GLU A 12 -10.68 5.12 4.61
C GLU A 12 -9.38 4.90 3.82
N ALA A 13 -9.43 5.05 2.50
CA ALA A 13 -8.25 5.07 1.65
C ALA A 13 -7.32 6.24 2.02
N ALA A 14 -7.85 7.42 2.37
CA ALA A 14 -7.05 8.55 2.84
C ALA A 14 -6.49 8.36 4.26
N GLU A 15 -7.09 7.53 5.11
CA GLU A 15 -6.51 7.15 6.40
C GLU A 15 -5.36 6.14 6.26
N VAL A 16 -5.47 5.19 5.32
CA VAL A 16 -4.40 4.23 4.98
C VAL A 16 -3.26 4.93 4.23
N LEU A 17 -3.59 5.87 3.34
CA LEU A 17 -2.64 6.66 2.54
C LEU A 17 -2.30 8.02 3.18
N ARG A 18 -2.52 8.21 4.49
CA ARG A 18 -2.32 9.51 5.17
C ARG A 18 -0.91 10.12 5.07
N PRO A 19 0.19 9.37 4.86
CA PRO A 19 1.48 9.98 4.50
C PRO A 19 1.46 10.69 3.13
N TYR A 20 0.51 10.34 2.25
CA TYR A 20 0.52 10.63 0.83
C TYR A 20 -0.36 11.82 0.38
N ALA A 21 -1.43 12.15 1.11
CA ALA A 21 -2.27 13.32 0.78
C ALA A 21 -1.52 14.66 0.91
N ALA A 22 -0.51 14.72 1.78
CA ALA A 22 0.39 15.87 1.91
C ALA A 22 1.30 16.07 0.69
N PHE A 23 1.55 15.01 -0.10
CA PHE A 23 2.36 15.07 -1.32
C PHE A 23 1.56 15.65 -2.49
N LYS A 24 0.29 15.25 -2.63
CA LYS A 24 -0.60 15.66 -3.74
C LYS A 24 -0.88 17.17 -3.79
N GLN A 25 -0.83 17.86 -2.65
CA GLN A 25 -0.99 19.33 -2.60
C GLN A 25 0.28 20.10 -2.96
N ARG A 26 1.46 19.47 -2.96
CA ARG A 26 2.74 20.14 -3.30
C ARG A 26 3.19 19.92 -4.75
N SER A 27 2.64 18.94 -5.46
CA SER A 27 3.11 18.53 -6.79
C SER A 27 2.27 19.03 -7.97
N ALA A 28 1.46 20.08 -7.80
CA ALA A 28 0.69 20.71 -8.89
C ALA A 28 1.54 21.44 -9.97
N GLY A 29 2.85 21.17 -10.05
CA GLY A 29 3.76 21.84 -10.98
C GLY A 29 4.94 21.01 -11.48
N ASN A 30 5.08 19.74 -11.10
CA ASN A 30 6.21 18.91 -11.54
C ASN A 30 5.69 17.72 -12.37
N GLY A 31 5.22 18.02 -13.58
CA GLY A 31 5.26 17.03 -14.64
C GLY A 31 6.73 16.82 -15.01
N MET A 32 7.25 15.62 -14.83
CA MET A 32 8.46 15.21 -15.54
C MET A 32 8.13 13.91 -16.25
N ASP A 33 7.96 14.01 -17.57
CA ASP A 33 8.25 12.93 -18.49
C ASP A 33 9.70 12.50 -18.23
N VAL A 34 9.91 11.24 -17.84
CA VAL A 34 11.25 10.70 -17.65
C VAL A 34 11.47 9.58 -18.65
N ASP A 35 12.56 9.75 -19.41
CA ASP A 35 13.05 8.91 -20.50
C ASP A 35 13.29 7.45 -20.07
N ALA A 36 13.06 6.49 -20.97
CA ALA A 36 13.27 5.06 -20.72
C ALA A 36 14.74 4.72 -20.39
N LEU A 37 15.69 5.58 -20.75
CA LEU A 37 17.11 5.46 -20.40
C LEU A 37 17.41 5.74 -18.92
N VAL A 38 16.52 6.39 -18.18
CA VAL A 38 16.71 6.64 -16.74
C VAL A 38 16.35 5.41 -15.89
N LEU A 39 15.63 4.44 -16.47
CA LEU A 39 15.35 3.15 -15.84
C LEU A 39 16.60 2.25 -15.72
N SER A 40 17.72 2.56 -16.41
CA SER A 40 18.93 1.74 -16.37
C SER A 40 19.97 2.16 -15.32
N ASP A 41 19.97 3.42 -14.87
CA ASP A 41 21.14 4.01 -14.18
C ASP A 41 20.92 4.35 -12.70
N GLY A 42 19.74 4.06 -12.14
CA GLY A 42 19.49 4.21 -10.71
C GLY A 42 19.33 5.66 -10.23
N PHE A 43 18.58 5.86 -9.15
CA PHE A 43 18.23 7.18 -8.61
C PHE A 43 18.64 7.27 -7.13
N PHE A 44 19.43 8.28 -6.75
CA PHE A 44 20.16 8.30 -5.47
C PHE A 44 19.45 8.92 -4.25
N SER A 45 18.19 9.39 -4.35
CA SER A 45 17.29 9.68 -3.22
C SER A 45 16.13 10.58 -3.67
N GLY A 46 14.91 10.27 -3.21
CA GLY A 46 13.71 11.06 -3.46
C GLY A 46 12.50 10.22 -3.87
N ALA A 47 11.35 10.87 -4.00
CA ALA A 47 10.16 10.26 -4.59
C ALA A 47 10.25 10.35 -6.12
N GLY A 48 10.28 9.21 -6.84
CA GLY A 48 10.33 9.15 -8.29
C GLY A 48 8.96 8.77 -8.89
N LEU A 49 8.56 9.40 -9.99
CA LEU A 49 7.38 9.01 -10.77
C LEU A 49 7.84 8.49 -12.12
N PHE A 50 7.36 7.31 -12.50
CA PHE A 50 7.76 6.55 -13.67
C PHE A 50 6.51 6.17 -14.46
N THR A 51 6.66 6.01 -15.78
CA THR A 51 5.62 5.43 -16.62
C THR A 51 5.78 3.91 -16.63
N GLY A 52 4.67 3.17 -16.52
CA GLY A 52 4.63 1.74 -16.71
C GLY A 52 5.06 1.35 -18.13
N GLY A 53 5.44 0.09 -18.30
CA GLY A 53 5.92 -0.44 -19.57
C GLY A 53 6.47 -1.85 -19.40
N ARG A 54 7.09 -2.35 -20.46
CA ARG A 54 7.76 -3.66 -20.45
C ARG A 54 9.27 -3.47 -20.39
N VAL A 55 9.92 -4.12 -19.43
CA VAL A 55 11.38 -4.11 -19.24
C VAL A 55 11.89 -5.53 -18.98
N SER A 56 13.16 -5.79 -19.29
CA SER A 56 13.76 -7.13 -19.09
C SER A 56 13.93 -7.46 -17.60
N SER A 57 14.41 -6.49 -16.83
CA SER A 57 14.58 -6.56 -15.38
C SER A 57 14.56 -5.13 -14.83
N LEU A 58 14.11 -4.97 -13.60
CA LEU A 58 14.04 -3.70 -12.90
C LEU A 58 14.54 -3.86 -11.47
N MET A 59 15.60 -3.12 -11.13
CA MET A 59 16.12 -3.00 -9.78
C MET A 59 15.99 -1.55 -9.34
N LEU A 60 15.21 -1.31 -8.29
CA LEU A 60 14.98 0.05 -7.80
C LEU A 60 16.07 0.43 -6.81
N GLU A 61 16.78 1.53 -7.03
CA GLU A 61 17.83 2.00 -6.12
C GLU A 61 17.29 2.97 -5.05
N ASN A 62 16.15 2.64 -4.41
CA ASN A 62 15.45 3.59 -3.54
C ASN A 62 15.29 3.15 -2.09
N THR A 63 16.40 2.76 -1.44
CA THR A 63 16.44 2.18 -0.08
C THR A 63 15.72 2.96 1.03
N ARG A 64 15.32 4.23 0.81
CA ARG A 64 14.54 5.05 1.77
C ARG A 64 13.49 5.99 1.15
N GLY A 65 13.29 5.95 -0.17
CA GLY A 65 12.37 6.87 -0.86
C GLY A 65 11.09 6.17 -1.32
N SER A 66 10.37 6.81 -2.24
CA SER A 66 9.14 6.26 -2.79
C SER A 66 9.18 6.24 -4.31
N THR A 67 8.73 5.17 -4.92
CA THR A 67 8.70 4.96 -6.37
C THR A 67 7.25 4.82 -6.80
N PHE A 68 6.78 5.69 -7.67
CA PHE A 68 5.43 5.66 -8.24
C PHE A 68 5.52 5.28 -9.70
N ILE A 69 4.77 4.27 -10.12
CA ILE A 69 4.72 3.82 -11.50
C ILE A 69 3.28 4.00 -11.97
N ASP A 70 3.06 4.83 -12.98
CA ASP A 70 1.74 5.08 -13.57
C ASP A 70 1.53 4.17 -14.78
N GLY A 71 0.55 3.26 -14.69
CA GLY A 71 0.29 2.23 -15.71
C GLY A 71 0.84 0.84 -15.35
N ASP A 72 0.67 -0.08 -16.30
CA ASP A 72 1.08 -1.49 -16.15
C ASP A 72 2.60 -1.62 -16.16
N LEU A 73 3.15 -2.35 -15.19
CA LEU A 73 4.55 -2.73 -15.15
C LEU A 73 4.69 -4.22 -15.50
N VAL A 74 5.37 -4.49 -16.61
CA VAL A 74 5.73 -5.85 -17.05
C VAL A 74 7.25 -5.99 -16.95
N VAL A 75 7.69 -6.91 -16.11
CA VAL A 75 9.12 -7.21 -15.91
C VAL A 75 9.37 -8.64 -16.34
N ASP A 76 10.03 -8.82 -17.47
CA ASP A 76 10.21 -10.14 -18.05
C ASP A 76 10.89 -11.13 -17.08
N GLY A 77 11.90 -10.70 -16.35
CA GLY A 77 12.60 -11.51 -15.36
C GLY A 77 12.40 -11.03 -13.93
N TRP A 78 13.33 -10.18 -13.49
CA TRP A 78 13.55 -9.83 -12.09
C TRP A 78 13.09 -8.42 -11.77
N PHE A 79 12.14 -8.30 -10.83
CA PHE A 79 11.78 -7.04 -10.18
C PHE A 79 12.28 -7.02 -8.74
N GLU A 80 13.03 -5.98 -8.38
CA GLU A 80 13.56 -5.78 -7.03
C GLU A 80 13.17 -4.43 -6.45
N ASN A 81 12.46 -4.50 -5.34
CA ASN A 81 12.29 -3.42 -4.39
C ASN A 81 13.16 -3.71 -3.16
N PRO A 82 14.35 -3.10 -3.02
CA PRO A 82 15.23 -3.35 -1.88
C PRO A 82 14.85 -2.57 -0.61
N GLY A 83 13.75 -1.81 -0.64
CA GLY A 83 13.25 -1.02 0.48
C GLY A 83 12.52 0.25 0.02
N GLY A 84 11.80 0.92 0.92
CA GLY A 84 10.95 2.06 0.62
C GLY A 84 9.54 1.68 0.16
N LEU A 85 8.80 2.69 -0.31
CA LEU A 85 7.47 2.50 -0.89
C LEU A 85 7.55 2.37 -2.40
N VAL A 86 7.04 1.29 -2.97
CA VAL A 86 6.76 1.18 -4.39
C VAL A 86 5.27 1.13 -4.62
N PHE A 87 4.76 1.96 -5.52
CA PHE A 87 3.35 2.09 -5.82
C PHE A 87 3.12 1.97 -7.32
N VAL A 88 2.48 0.90 -7.76
CA VAL A 88 2.13 0.63 -9.16
C VAL A 88 0.65 0.94 -9.36
N ARG A 89 0.34 1.94 -10.18
CA ARG A 89 -1.02 2.30 -10.61
C ARG A 89 -1.39 1.54 -11.89
N GLY A 90 -1.40 0.22 -11.79
CA GLY A 90 -1.68 -0.70 -12.87
C GLY A 90 -1.39 -2.13 -12.42
N ASN A 91 -1.29 -3.05 -13.37
CA ASN A 91 -0.85 -4.41 -13.10
C ASN A 91 0.65 -4.48 -12.84
N LEU A 92 1.09 -5.44 -12.01
CA LEU A 92 2.48 -5.88 -11.94
C LEU A 92 2.58 -7.33 -12.40
N ILE A 93 3.30 -7.55 -13.50
CA ILE A 93 3.51 -8.88 -14.08
C ILE A 93 5.01 -9.14 -14.12
N ALA A 94 5.47 -10.20 -13.48
CA ALA A 94 6.88 -10.56 -13.51
C ALA A 94 7.13 -12.06 -13.39
N HIS A 95 8.33 -12.52 -13.73
CA HIS A 95 8.73 -13.88 -13.33
C HIS A 95 8.98 -13.95 -11.82
N THR A 96 9.83 -13.07 -11.32
CA THR A 96 10.19 -13.04 -9.90
C THR A 96 10.10 -11.61 -9.36
N VAL A 97 9.43 -11.47 -8.23
CA VAL A 97 9.42 -10.24 -7.42
C VAL A 97 10.15 -10.52 -6.12
N TYR A 98 11.15 -9.70 -5.84
CA TYR A 98 11.67 -9.51 -4.49
C TYR A 98 11.25 -8.14 -4.00
N THR A 99 10.72 -8.10 -2.79
CA THR A 99 10.32 -6.85 -2.16
C THR A 99 10.66 -6.85 -0.68
N SER A 100 11.32 -5.78 -0.27
CA SER A 100 11.50 -5.38 1.12
C SER A 100 10.66 -4.13 1.40
N GLU A 101 10.07 -4.04 2.58
CA GLU A 101 9.13 -2.99 2.98
C GLU A 101 7.81 -2.97 2.17
N TYR A 102 7.46 -1.86 1.49
CA TYR A 102 6.09 -1.60 1.05
C TYR A 102 5.93 -1.65 -0.47
N LEU A 103 5.14 -2.62 -0.95
CA LEU A 103 4.77 -2.73 -2.37
C LEU A 103 3.25 -2.63 -2.50
N VAL A 104 2.76 -1.62 -3.21
CA VAL A 104 1.33 -1.37 -3.42
C VAL A 104 1.00 -1.45 -4.89
N ILE A 105 -0.02 -2.23 -5.25
CA ILE A 105 -0.43 -2.46 -6.63
C ILE A 105 -1.93 -2.20 -6.74
N LEU A 106 -2.33 -1.23 -7.56
CA LEU A 106 -3.75 -0.89 -7.80
C LEU A 106 -4.43 -1.73 -8.90
N GLY A 107 -3.70 -2.68 -9.48
CA GLY A 107 -4.20 -3.69 -10.40
C GLY A 107 -3.91 -5.10 -9.93
N ASP A 108 -3.80 -6.01 -10.90
CA ASP A 108 -3.50 -7.41 -10.63
C ASP A 108 -2.00 -7.62 -10.43
N LEU A 109 -1.66 -8.56 -9.54
CA LEU A 109 -0.31 -9.10 -9.40
C LEU A 109 -0.26 -10.47 -10.07
N ARG A 110 0.68 -10.69 -11.01
CA ARG A 110 0.90 -11.99 -11.64
C ARG A 110 2.37 -12.33 -11.65
N VAL A 111 2.78 -13.26 -10.80
CA VAL A 111 4.18 -13.64 -10.66
C VAL A 111 4.37 -15.14 -10.48
N ARG A 112 5.51 -15.68 -10.92
CA ARG A 112 5.84 -17.07 -10.58
C ARG A 112 6.34 -17.17 -9.16
N ARG A 113 7.32 -16.34 -8.80
CA ARG A 113 7.93 -16.34 -7.47
C ARG A 113 7.79 -14.98 -6.82
N LEU A 114 7.31 -14.97 -5.59
CA LEU A 114 7.27 -13.78 -4.73
C LEU A 114 8.13 -14.05 -3.50
N PHE A 115 9.11 -13.19 -3.26
CA PHE A 115 9.88 -13.18 -2.03
C PHE A 115 9.63 -11.85 -1.32
N GLY A 116 8.86 -11.88 -0.23
CA GLY A 116 8.64 -10.73 0.65
C GLY A 116 9.56 -10.83 1.85
N GLU A 117 10.32 -9.77 2.11
CA GLU A 117 11.21 -9.66 3.26
C GLU A 117 10.81 -8.45 4.12
N ASP A 118 10.94 -8.59 5.44
CA ASP A 118 10.94 -7.51 6.44
C ASP A 118 9.57 -7.00 6.95
N GLU A 119 9.57 -6.53 8.21
CA GLU A 119 8.46 -5.92 8.98
C GLU A 119 8.81 -4.43 9.23
N PRO A 120 7.87 -3.44 9.20
CA PRO A 120 6.43 -3.50 9.48
C PRO A 120 5.49 -3.40 8.29
N LEU A 121 6.03 -3.37 7.09
CA LEU A 121 5.25 -3.12 5.88
C LEU A 121 5.18 -4.40 5.04
N GLY A 122 4.28 -4.40 4.06
CA GLY A 122 4.01 -5.60 3.27
C GLY A 122 3.60 -5.29 1.85
N THR A 123 3.22 -6.33 1.14
CA THR A 123 2.68 -6.22 -0.21
C THR A 123 1.16 -6.11 -0.15
N CYS A 124 0.60 -5.07 -0.77
CA CYS A 124 -0.83 -4.82 -0.88
C CYS A 124 -1.27 -4.83 -2.34
N VAL A 125 -2.21 -5.73 -2.69
CA VAL A 125 -2.76 -5.87 -4.04
C VAL A 125 -4.25 -5.53 -4.02
N PHE A 126 -4.65 -4.49 -4.75
CA PHE A 126 -6.04 -4.04 -4.84
C PHE A 126 -6.80 -4.66 -6.04
N GLY A 127 -6.15 -5.51 -6.82
CA GLY A 127 -6.74 -6.42 -7.80
C GLY A 127 -6.64 -7.88 -7.39
N ASP A 128 -6.62 -8.78 -8.37
CA ASP A 128 -6.42 -10.21 -8.16
C ASP A 128 -4.92 -10.55 -8.13
N ALA A 129 -4.52 -11.51 -7.29
CA ALA A 129 -3.14 -11.95 -7.16
C ALA A 129 -3.00 -13.40 -7.64
N TYR A 130 -2.08 -13.65 -8.57
CA TYR A 130 -1.71 -14.98 -9.06
C TYR A 130 -0.22 -15.18 -8.81
N VAL A 131 0.10 -15.98 -7.81
CA VAL A 131 1.48 -16.26 -7.39
C VAL A 131 1.67 -17.77 -7.43
N GLU A 132 2.52 -18.29 -8.31
CA GLU A 132 2.76 -19.75 -8.36
C GLU A 132 3.41 -20.24 -7.05
N SER A 133 4.29 -19.45 -6.44
CA SER A 133 4.86 -19.74 -5.13
C SER A 133 5.39 -18.50 -4.42
N ALA A 134 5.16 -18.41 -3.12
CA ALA A 134 5.51 -17.28 -2.27
C ALA A 134 6.34 -17.71 -1.06
N ILE A 135 7.35 -16.90 -0.73
CA ILE A 135 8.04 -16.93 0.57
C ILE A 135 7.85 -15.57 1.22
N PHE A 136 7.42 -15.59 2.47
CA PHE A 136 7.32 -14.42 3.33
C PHE A 136 8.26 -14.64 4.53
N SER A 137 9.36 -13.88 4.53
CA SER A 137 10.38 -13.90 5.57
C SER A 137 10.25 -12.67 6.46
N HIS A 138 10.62 -12.82 7.72
CA HIS A 138 10.56 -11.79 8.75
C HIS A 138 9.17 -11.13 8.81
N ASN A 139 8.12 -11.96 8.81
CA ASN A 139 6.72 -11.51 8.98
C ASN A 139 6.23 -10.53 7.89
N HIS A 140 6.74 -10.63 6.65
CA HIS A 140 6.29 -9.79 5.54
C HIS A 140 4.78 -10.01 5.26
N GLN A 141 3.97 -8.98 5.44
CA GLN A 141 2.52 -9.10 5.25
C GLN A 141 2.15 -9.15 3.77
N PHE A 142 1.16 -9.97 3.41
CA PHE A 142 0.62 -10.06 2.06
C PHE A 142 -0.90 -9.92 2.08
N ASN A 143 -1.40 -8.78 1.60
CA ASN A 143 -2.82 -8.42 1.65
C ASN A 143 -3.38 -8.27 0.24
N VAL A 144 -4.48 -8.97 -0.05
CA VAL A 144 -5.15 -8.94 -1.36
C VAL A 144 -6.63 -8.63 -1.17
N TRP A 145 -7.13 -7.62 -1.89
CA TRP A 145 -8.54 -7.21 -1.85
C TRP A 145 -9.39 -7.84 -2.97
N GLY A 146 -8.76 -8.37 -4.02
CA GLY A 146 -9.40 -9.26 -4.98
C GLY A 146 -9.32 -10.72 -4.55
N THR A 147 -9.07 -11.61 -5.51
CA THR A 147 -8.86 -13.04 -5.28
C THR A 147 -7.37 -13.33 -5.18
N ALA A 148 -6.96 -14.03 -4.12
CA ALA A 148 -5.60 -14.54 -3.99
C ALA A 148 -5.53 -16.00 -4.45
N HIS A 149 -4.77 -16.24 -5.53
CA HIS A 149 -4.35 -17.55 -6.00
C HIS A 149 -2.87 -17.73 -5.66
N LEU A 150 -2.61 -18.21 -4.45
CA LEU A 150 -1.27 -18.58 -4.02
C LEU A 150 -1.12 -20.09 -4.20
N GLY A 151 -0.15 -20.52 -5.01
CA GLY A 151 0.18 -21.93 -5.17
C GLY A 151 0.88 -22.44 -3.91
N GLU A 152 2.21 -22.44 -3.92
CA GLU A 152 3.00 -22.92 -2.78
C GLU A 152 3.49 -21.76 -1.91
N GLU A 153 2.97 -21.65 -0.69
CA GLU A 153 3.22 -20.53 0.22
C GLU A 153 3.98 -20.96 1.49
N VAL A 154 4.96 -20.17 1.92
CA VAL A 154 5.66 -20.34 3.20
C VAL A 154 5.86 -19.00 3.90
N HIS A 155 5.38 -18.93 5.14
CA HIS A 155 5.67 -17.87 6.11
C HIS A 155 6.64 -18.39 7.18
N ASP A 156 7.71 -17.68 7.48
CA ASP A 156 8.68 -18.11 8.48
C ASP A 156 8.14 -18.09 9.91
N GLU A 157 7.34 -17.10 10.30
CA GLU A 157 6.73 -17.01 11.63
C GLU A 157 5.68 -18.11 11.88
N VAL A 158 5.00 -18.57 10.82
CA VAL A 158 3.93 -19.59 10.94
C VAL A 158 4.47 -21.01 10.76
N HIS A 159 5.37 -21.21 9.80
CA HIS A 159 5.86 -22.54 9.41
C HIS A 159 7.27 -22.83 9.93
N GLY A 160 7.94 -21.83 10.50
CA GLY A 160 9.30 -21.93 10.99
C GLY A 160 10.36 -21.72 9.91
N ARG A 161 11.55 -21.33 10.37
CA ARG A 161 12.71 -21.07 9.51
C ARG A 161 13.12 -22.29 8.66
N GLU A 162 12.96 -23.50 9.18
CA GLU A 162 13.27 -24.74 8.45
C GLU A 162 12.40 -24.93 7.21
N ALA A 163 11.10 -24.59 7.29
CA ALA A 163 10.20 -24.67 6.14
C ALA A 163 10.57 -23.65 5.06
N LEU A 164 11.00 -22.45 5.46
CA LEU A 164 11.53 -21.44 4.53
C LEU A 164 12.81 -21.94 3.85
N GLN A 165 13.75 -22.50 4.62
CA GLN A 165 15.00 -23.04 4.05
C GLN A 165 14.73 -24.19 3.08
N GLN A 166 13.81 -25.10 3.42
CA GLN A 166 13.40 -26.16 2.51
C GLN A 166 12.80 -25.59 1.22
N ARG A 167 11.99 -24.53 1.31
CA ARG A 167 11.42 -23.88 0.12
C ARG A 167 12.50 -23.27 -0.77
N LEU A 168 13.53 -22.66 -0.18
CA LEU A 168 14.68 -22.15 -0.93
C LEU A 168 15.45 -23.28 -1.63
N VAL A 169 15.56 -24.47 -1.02
CA VAL A 169 16.11 -25.67 -1.68
C VAL A 169 15.23 -26.11 -2.84
N ASP A 170 13.91 -26.14 -2.66
CA ASP A 170 12.96 -26.54 -3.70
C ASP A 170 12.98 -25.58 -4.89
N TRP A 171 13.28 -24.30 -4.65
CA TRP A 171 13.52 -23.30 -5.70
C TRP A 171 14.90 -23.42 -6.36
N GLY A 172 15.75 -24.34 -5.90
CA GLY A 172 17.11 -24.55 -6.39
C GLY A 172 18.11 -23.50 -5.95
N LEU A 173 17.77 -22.69 -4.93
CA LEU A 173 18.62 -21.62 -4.42
C LEU A 173 19.63 -22.10 -3.38
N LEU A 174 19.32 -23.22 -2.73
CA LEU A 174 20.15 -23.87 -1.72
C LEU A 174 20.33 -25.35 -2.02
N SER A 175 21.45 -25.92 -1.58
CA SER A 175 21.71 -27.35 -1.69
C SER A 175 21.41 -28.13 -0.40
N ASP A 176 21.41 -27.45 0.75
CA ASP A 176 21.10 -28.05 2.06
C ASP A 176 20.23 -27.07 2.87
N PRO A 177 19.03 -27.49 3.35
CA PRO A 177 18.15 -26.63 4.14
C PRO A 177 18.71 -26.28 5.53
N ARG A 178 19.81 -26.91 5.96
CA ARG A 178 20.48 -26.60 7.23
C ARG A 178 21.49 -25.45 7.11
N GLN A 179 21.79 -25.03 5.88
CA GLN A 179 22.76 -23.97 5.64
C GLN A 179 22.12 -22.61 5.94
N GLU A 180 22.71 -21.86 6.86
CA GLU A 180 22.37 -20.43 6.97
C GLU A 180 23.01 -19.67 5.82
N VAL A 181 22.19 -18.94 5.07
CA VAL A 181 22.61 -18.18 3.90
C VAL A 181 22.21 -16.72 4.06
N PRO A 182 23.13 -15.76 3.84
CA PRO A 182 22.80 -14.34 3.88
C PRO A 182 21.71 -13.96 2.88
N SER A 183 20.86 -12.99 3.21
CA SER A 183 19.77 -12.50 2.34
C SER A 183 20.28 -12.06 0.96
N ASP A 184 21.46 -11.41 0.91
CA ASP A 184 22.11 -11.03 -0.35
C ASP A 184 22.34 -12.23 -1.28
N VAL A 185 22.70 -13.40 -0.75
CA VAL A 185 22.94 -14.61 -1.56
C VAL A 185 21.63 -15.17 -2.07
N VAL A 186 20.58 -15.18 -1.24
CA VAL A 186 19.22 -15.57 -1.66
C VAL A 186 18.72 -14.65 -2.79
N ARG A 187 18.89 -13.33 -2.63
CA ARG A 187 18.50 -12.32 -3.62
C ARG A 187 19.23 -12.52 -4.95
N HIS A 188 20.54 -12.72 -4.94
CA HIS A 188 21.31 -13.00 -6.16
C HIS A 188 20.90 -14.32 -6.81
N GLY A 189 20.63 -15.36 -6.02
CA GLY A 189 20.13 -16.63 -6.53
C GLY A 189 18.76 -16.50 -7.20
N LEU A 190 17.83 -15.78 -6.57
CA LEU A 190 16.51 -15.49 -7.13
C LEU A 190 16.58 -14.75 -8.45
N ARG A 191 17.48 -13.76 -8.54
CA ARG A 191 17.73 -13.03 -9.78
C ARG A 191 18.24 -13.96 -10.88
N GLY A 192 19.25 -14.78 -10.58
CA GLY A 192 19.78 -15.76 -11.55
C GLY A 192 18.72 -16.77 -12.01
N LEU A 193 17.84 -17.21 -11.11
CA LEU A 193 16.71 -18.08 -11.44
C LEU A 193 15.72 -17.37 -12.38
N ALA A 194 15.35 -16.13 -12.09
CA ALA A 194 14.44 -15.34 -12.91
C ALA A 194 14.99 -15.12 -14.33
N GLU A 195 16.29 -14.78 -14.44
CA GLU A 195 16.98 -14.57 -15.71
C GLU A 195 17.08 -15.87 -16.54
N SER A 196 17.10 -17.04 -15.89
CA SER A 196 17.18 -18.34 -16.58
C SER A 196 15.92 -18.74 -17.35
N TRP A 197 14.76 -18.16 -17.00
CA TRP A 197 13.49 -18.48 -17.67
C TRP A 197 13.29 -17.76 -19.00
N GLY A 198 14.13 -16.76 -19.30
CA GLY A 198 13.95 -15.90 -20.46
C GLY A 198 12.77 -14.94 -20.29
N PRO A 199 12.30 -14.31 -21.38
CA PRO A 199 11.25 -13.31 -21.32
C PRO A 199 9.85 -13.91 -21.11
N LEU A 200 8.94 -13.10 -20.55
CA LEU A 200 7.53 -13.48 -20.44
C LEU A 200 6.93 -13.71 -21.84
N SER A 201 5.98 -14.64 -21.92
CA SER A 201 5.20 -14.80 -23.14
C SER A 201 4.42 -13.52 -23.46
N ASP A 202 4.22 -13.24 -24.74
CA ASP A 202 3.44 -12.07 -25.16
C ASP A 202 1.99 -12.14 -24.68
N GLU A 203 1.44 -13.34 -24.50
CA GLU A 203 0.13 -13.54 -23.88
C GLU A 203 0.08 -12.96 -22.46
N LEU A 204 1.04 -13.36 -21.60
CA LEU A 204 1.13 -12.85 -20.23
C LEU A 204 1.44 -11.34 -20.21
N ALA A 205 2.35 -10.88 -21.07
CA ALA A 205 2.73 -9.47 -21.15
C ALA A 205 1.61 -8.57 -21.71
N SER A 206 0.67 -9.14 -22.48
CA SER A 206 -0.47 -8.42 -23.06
C SER A 206 -1.65 -8.24 -22.09
N LEU A 207 -1.59 -8.84 -20.90
CA LEU A 207 -2.62 -8.71 -19.86
C LEU A 207 -2.66 -7.28 -19.34
N ARG A 208 -3.46 -6.46 -20.01
CA ARG A 208 -3.69 -5.08 -19.62
C ARG A 208 -4.45 -5.01 -18.32
N TYR A 209 -4.11 -4.02 -17.51
CA TYR A 209 -5.05 -3.55 -16.51
C TYR A 209 -6.31 -3.11 -17.25
N THR A 210 -7.37 -3.91 -17.11
CA THR A 210 -8.70 -3.49 -17.50
C THR A 210 -9.28 -2.87 -16.24
N PRO A 211 -9.48 -1.54 -16.17
CA PRO A 211 -10.25 -0.95 -15.09
C PRO A 211 -11.56 -1.74 -15.03
N LYS A 212 -11.81 -2.45 -13.92
CA LYS A 212 -13.04 -3.24 -13.78
C LYS A 212 -14.19 -2.25 -14.02
N PRO A 213 -15.15 -2.52 -14.93
CA PRO A 213 -16.20 -1.58 -15.29
C PRO A 213 -17.11 -1.31 -14.09
N SER A 214 -16.70 -0.33 -13.29
CA SER A 214 -17.53 0.61 -12.54
C SER A 214 -17.18 2.06 -12.95
N ASP A 215 -16.43 2.22 -14.04
CA ASP A 215 -16.00 3.50 -14.63
C ASP A 215 -16.95 4.06 -15.69
N PHE A 216 -18.18 3.54 -15.80
CA PHE A 216 -19.26 4.39 -16.27
C PHE A 216 -19.86 5.06 -15.06
N VAL A 217 -19.29 6.22 -14.70
CA VAL A 217 -19.87 7.28 -13.87
C VAL A 217 -21.06 6.76 -13.06
N ALA A 218 -20.80 6.03 -11.98
CA ALA A 218 -21.69 6.20 -10.85
C ALA A 218 -21.52 7.68 -10.51
N GLU A 219 -22.58 8.47 -10.68
CA GLU A 219 -22.63 9.80 -10.08
C GLU A 219 -21.98 9.70 -8.70
N PRO A 220 -21.07 10.65 -8.34
CA PRO A 220 -20.35 10.58 -7.07
C PRO A 220 -21.38 10.19 -6.01
N PRO A 221 -21.16 9.13 -5.22
CA PRO A 221 -22.17 8.61 -4.30
C PRO A 221 -22.72 9.84 -3.61
N VAL A 222 -24.03 10.09 -3.79
CA VAL A 222 -24.68 11.27 -3.21
C VAL A 222 -24.42 11.12 -1.74
N ARG A 223 -23.36 11.78 -1.26
CA ARG A 223 -22.99 11.79 0.13
C ARG A 223 -24.25 12.36 0.76
N PRO A 224 -24.88 11.67 1.73
CA PRO A 224 -25.94 12.30 2.47
C PRO A 224 -25.37 13.68 2.87
N PRO A 225 -26.10 14.76 2.57
CA PRO A 225 -25.59 16.11 2.79
C PRO A 225 -25.00 16.15 4.19
N ARG A 226 -23.72 16.53 4.28
CA ARG A 226 -23.02 16.57 5.56
C ARG A 226 -23.91 17.38 6.51
N PRO A 227 -24.29 16.84 7.68
CA PRO A 227 -25.13 17.57 8.60
C PRO A 227 -24.52 18.94 8.88
N ASP A 228 -25.33 20.00 8.80
CA ASP A 228 -24.86 21.39 8.95
C ASP A 228 -24.01 21.58 10.22
N ILE A 229 -24.36 20.83 11.28
CA ILE A 229 -23.65 20.82 12.56
C ILE A 229 -22.18 20.38 12.45
N ILE A 230 -21.83 19.48 11.53
CA ILE A 230 -20.44 19.07 11.28
C ILE A 230 -19.68 20.19 10.56
N LEU A 231 -20.32 20.85 9.60
CA LEU A 231 -19.73 21.98 8.89
C LEU A 231 -19.49 23.16 9.85
N GLU A 232 -20.43 23.42 10.75
CA GLU A 232 -20.27 24.38 11.83
C GLU A 232 -19.10 24.03 12.77
N LEU A 233 -18.94 22.75 13.13
CA LEU A 233 -17.84 22.29 13.97
C LEU A 233 -16.47 22.48 13.29
N GLU A 234 -16.37 22.11 12.01
CA GLU A 234 -15.15 22.32 11.20
C GLU A 234 -14.82 23.80 11.07
N GLN A 235 -15.83 24.64 10.79
CA GLN A 235 -15.65 26.09 10.70
C GLN A 235 -15.25 26.70 12.04
N TRP A 236 -15.82 26.23 13.16
CA TRP A 236 -15.42 26.65 14.49
C TRP A 236 -13.97 26.30 14.78
N PHE A 237 -13.50 25.09 14.47
CA PHE A 237 -12.08 24.74 14.61
C PHE A 237 -11.16 25.58 13.72
N ALA A 238 -11.60 25.94 12.52
CA ALA A 238 -10.82 26.76 11.60
C ALA A 238 -10.68 28.22 12.04
N THR A 239 -11.66 28.75 12.78
CA THR A 239 -11.77 30.17 13.14
C THR A 239 -11.48 30.46 14.61
N THR A 240 -11.53 29.44 15.47
CA THR A 240 -11.32 29.61 16.90
C THR A 240 -9.86 29.96 17.20
N THR A 241 -9.66 31.01 17.99
CA THR A 241 -8.35 31.40 18.51
C THR A 241 -8.05 30.74 19.87
N LEU A 242 -8.95 29.87 20.34
CA LEU A 242 -8.81 29.22 21.64
C LEU A 242 -7.66 28.19 21.61
N PRO A 243 -6.83 28.11 22.66
CA PRO A 243 -5.89 26.99 22.83
C PRO A 243 -6.63 25.65 22.96
N GLN A 244 -6.00 24.54 22.54
CA GLN A 244 -6.63 23.20 22.50
C GLN A 244 -7.29 22.76 23.83
N ARG A 245 -6.74 23.16 24.99
CA ARG A 245 -7.35 22.85 26.30
C ARG A 245 -8.70 23.56 26.49
N GLN A 246 -8.80 24.81 26.04
CA GLN A 246 -10.05 25.58 26.07
C GLN A 246 -11.01 25.13 24.97
N GLN A 247 -10.50 24.64 23.84
CA GLN A 247 -11.31 23.99 22.82
C GLN A 247 -11.97 22.70 23.36
N LEU A 248 -11.24 21.86 24.11
CA LEU A 248 -11.82 20.68 24.76
C LEU A 248 -12.95 21.03 25.74
N GLU A 249 -12.77 22.08 26.53
CA GLU A 249 -13.81 22.53 27.45
C GLU A 249 -15.04 23.08 26.71
N ALA A 250 -14.82 23.83 25.62
CA ALA A 250 -15.91 24.28 24.75
C ALA A 250 -16.63 23.10 24.09
N LEU A 251 -15.90 22.04 23.68
CA LEU A 251 -16.51 20.83 23.16
C LEU A 251 -17.42 20.17 24.21
N ARG A 252 -16.94 20.04 25.46
CA ARG A 252 -17.71 19.48 26.59
C ARG A 252 -19.00 20.26 26.86
N THR A 253 -18.88 21.58 26.92
CA THR A 253 -19.94 22.44 27.44
C THR A 253 -20.92 22.91 26.37
N GLN A 254 -20.49 23.06 25.11
CA GLN A 254 -21.27 23.72 24.05
C GLN A 254 -21.58 22.79 22.87
N TRP A 255 -20.76 21.78 22.61
CA TRP A 255 -20.89 20.93 21.42
C TRP A 255 -21.43 19.54 21.70
N LEU A 256 -21.08 18.90 22.83
CA LEU A 256 -21.49 17.52 23.13
C LEU A 256 -23.01 17.29 22.94
N ALA A 257 -23.84 18.16 23.51
CA ALA A 257 -25.30 18.06 23.38
C ALA A 257 -25.78 18.14 21.92
N ARG A 258 -25.12 18.97 21.10
CA ARG A 258 -25.45 19.20 19.69
C ARG A 258 -24.96 18.08 18.77
N LEU A 259 -23.97 17.30 19.22
CA LEU A 259 -23.31 16.23 18.46
C LEU A 259 -23.77 14.82 18.91
N SER A 260 -24.80 14.76 19.78
CA SER A 260 -25.31 13.54 20.39
C SER A 260 -26.16 12.67 19.44
N ASP A 261 -26.52 13.16 18.25
CA ASP A 261 -27.24 12.40 17.22
C ASP A 261 -26.37 11.25 16.68
N SER A 262 -26.90 10.02 16.68
CA SER A 262 -26.20 8.82 16.22
C SER A 262 -25.71 8.92 14.76
N THR A 263 -26.35 9.73 13.93
CA THR A 263 -25.96 9.98 12.53
C THR A 263 -24.78 10.95 12.40
N VAL A 264 -24.47 11.70 13.46
CA VAL A 264 -23.43 12.77 13.49
C VAL A 264 -22.18 12.32 14.26
N ARG A 265 -22.33 11.45 15.25
CA ARG A 265 -21.27 11.04 16.20
C ARG A 265 -19.97 10.62 15.53
N ALA A 266 -20.02 9.69 14.58
CA ALA A 266 -18.81 9.14 13.95
C ALA A 266 -17.98 10.25 13.27
N GLU A 267 -18.65 11.15 12.55
CA GLU A 267 -18.00 12.25 11.85
C GLU A 267 -17.52 13.34 12.83
N ALA A 268 -18.27 13.61 13.89
CA ALA A 268 -17.87 14.50 14.96
C ALA A 268 -16.61 14.01 15.70
N GLN A 269 -16.54 12.72 16.04
CA GLN A 269 -15.36 12.11 16.66
C GLN A 269 -14.13 12.26 15.75
N ARG A 270 -14.30 12.04 14.44
CA ARG A 270 -13.23 12.20 13.44
C ARG A 270 -12.70 13.64 13.40
N VAL A 271 -13.60 14.63 13.34
CA VAL A 271 -13.23 16.05 13.31
C VAL A 271 -12.54 16.47 14.61
N ILE A 272 -13.00 16.00 15.77
CA ILE A 272 -12.38 16.31 17.08
C ILE A 272 -10.97 15.71 17.19
N ARG A 273 -10.78 14.44 16.78
CA ARG A 273 -9.44 13.79 16.78
C ARG A 273 -8.44 14.52 15.92
N LYS A 274 -8.87 15.04 14.76
CA LYS A 274 -8.03 15.79 13.84
C LYS A 274 -7.47 17.07 14.47
N HIS A 275 -8.29 17.80 15.22
CA HIS A 275 -7.91 19.13 15.73
C HIS A 275 -7.35 19.10 17.17
N ILE A 276 -7.73 18.12 17.99
CA ILE A 276 -7.16 17.90 19.33
C ILE A 276 -6.17 16.74 19.28
N ASN A 277 -4.92 17.06 18.98
CA ASN A 277 -3.85 16.08 18.75
C ASN A 277 -2.66 16.19 19.73
N SER A 278 -2.70 17.14 20.68
CA SER A 278 -1.66 17.27 21.69
C SER A 278 -1.56 16.04 22.58
N LYS A 279 -0.36 15.47 22.70
CA LYS A 279 -0.08 14.31 23.57
C LYS A 279 -0.55 14.48 25.02
N LYS A 280 -0.54 15.72 25.52
CA LYS A 280 -0.96 16.05 26.90
C LYS A 280 -2.48 16.06 27.10
N LEU A 281 -3.26 16.02 26.01
CA LEU A 281 -4.72 16.16 26.01
C LEU A 281 -5.42 14.93 25.42
N ILE A 282 -4.67 13.90 25.02
CA ILE A 282 -5.23 12.66 24.42
C ILE A 282 -6.21 11.99 25.38
N THR A 283 -5.84 11.81 26.65
CA THR A 283 -6.71 11.18 27.65
C THR A 283 -8.00 11.98 27.84
N ASP A 284 -7.91 13.31 27.99
CA ASP A 284 -9.07 14.18 28.17
C ASP A 284 -9.99 14.22 26.94
N ARG A 285 -9.40 14.13 25.74
CA ARG A 285 -10.12 14.01 24.47
C ARG A 285 -10.82 12.67 24.37
N ASP A 286 -10.14 11.58 24.66
CA ASP A 286 -10.72 10.24 24.50
C ASP A 286 -11.87 10.01 25.48
N VAL A 287 -11.81 10.59 26.69
CA VAL A 287 -12.96 10.66 27.61
C VAL A 287 -14.13 11.44 27.00
N LEU A 288 -13.88 12.64 26.43
CA LEU A 288 -14.92 13.41 25.73
C LEU A 288 -15.54 12.60 24.56
N LEU A 289 -14.72 11.85 23.82
CA LEU A 289 -15.22 11.04 22.70
C LEU A 289 -16.09 9.87 23.18
N GLN A 290 -15.78 9.28 24.33
CA GLN A 290 -16.62 8.27 24.98
C GLN A 290 -17.95 8.87 25.45
N ASP A 291 -17.94 10.09 26.00
CA ASP A 291 -19.16 10.80 26.39
C ASP A 291 -20.06 11.15 25.19
N LEU A 292 -19.51 11.19 23.98
CA LEU A 292 -20.24 11.41 22.73
C LEU A 292 -20.99 10.14 22.25
N GLY A 293 -20.59 8.95 22.71
CA GLY A 293 -21.13 7.66 22.28
C GLY A 293 -20.06 6.60 22.03
#